data_AF-A0A971PI26-F1
#
_entry.id   AF-A0A971PI26-F1
#
_cell.length_a   1.000
_cell.length_b   1.000
_cell.length_c   1.000
_cell.angle_alpha   90.00
_cell.angle_beta   90.00
_cell.angle_gamma   90.00
#
_symmetry.space_group_name_H-M   'P 1'
#
loop_
_entity.id
_entity.type
_entity.pdbx_description
1 polymer ?
#
loop_
_entity_poly.entity_id
_entity_poly.type
_entity_poly.pdbx_seq_one_letter_code
_entity_poly.pdbx_strand_id
1 'polypeptide(L)' 'MRKRRQPIVDDLRADPELFQELVNRANDNLSIIDLATGRFLYVNEMLCRSTGYTPEEFGKMTVADIDP' A
#
# COMPACT_ATOMS: atom_id res chain seq x y z
N MET A 1 3.18 -27.80 15.54
CA MET A 1 2.79 -28.04 14.12
C MET A 1 3.20 -26.83 13.29
N ARG A 2 4.15 -26.99 12.35
CA ARG A 2 4.64 -25.89 11.49
C ARG A 2 3.68 -25.71 10.30
N LYS A 3 2.83 -24.69 10.30
CA LYS A 3 2.12 -24.26 9.07
C LYS A 3 3.14 -23.60 8.15
N ARG A 4 3.66 -24.37 7.20
CA ARG A 4 4.49 -23.86 6.11
C ARG A 4 3.54 -23.15 5.12
N ARG A 5 3.37 -21.84 5.29
CA ARG A 5 2.73 -20.94 4.33
C ARG A 5 3.73 -19.82 4.02
N GLN A 6 4.56 -20.02 3.01
CA GLN A 6 5.44 -18.95 2.51
C GLN A 6 5.59 -18.82 0.98
N PRO A 7 4.99 -19.65 0.08
CA PRO A 7 5.28 -19.47 -1.36
C PRO A 7 4.75 -18.13 -1.90
N ILE A 8 3.50 -17.78 -1.56
CA ILE A 8 2.84 -16.58 -2.07
C ILE A 8 3.58 -15.29 -1.68
N VAL A 9 4.12 -15.23 -0.46
CA VAL A 9 4.79 -14.01 0.05
C VAL A 9 6.17 -13.83 -0.59
N ASP A 10 6.84 -14.92 -0.94
CA ASP A 10 8.15 -14.87 -1.61
C ASP A 10 7.98 -14.57 -3.11
N ASP A 11 6.91 -15.07 -3.75
CA ASP A 11 6.56 -14.73 -5.13
C ASP A 11 6.22 -13.23 -5.28
N LEU A 12 5.50 -12.63 -4.33
CA LEU A 12 5.22 -11.19 -4.28
C LEU A 12 6.48 -10.32 -4.11
N ARG A 13 7.56 -10.88 -3.54
CA ARG A 13 8.86 -10.18 -3.43
C ARG A 13 9.70 -10.33 -4.70
N ALA A 14 9.53 -11.44 -5.41
CA ALA A 14 10.25 -11.72 -6.64
C ALA A 14 9.67 -10.99 -7.85
N ASP A 15 8.40 -10.58 -7.79
CA ASP A 15 7.68 -9.92 -8.87
C ASP A 15 6.96 -8.63 -8.40
N PRO A 16 7.65 -7.47 -8.48
CA PRO A 16 7.07 -6.18 -8.14
C PRO A 16 5.87 -5.79 -9.01
N GLU A 17 5.80 -6.26 -10.25
CA GLU A 17 4.72 -5.94 -11.19
C GLU A 17 3.44 -6.68 -10.79
N LEU A 18 3.55 -7.98 -10.46
CA LEU A 18 2.44 -8.76 -9.92
C LEU A 18 1.93 -8.17 -8.60
N PHE A 19 2.84 -7.77 -7.71
CA PHE A 19 2.46 -7.10 -6.47
C PHE A 19 1.64 -5.83 -6.77
N GLN A 20 2.16 -4.96 -7.65
CA GLN A 20 1.52 -3.69 -8.01
C GLN A 20 0.15 -3.89 -8.68
N GLU A 21 0.01 -4.89 -9.55
CA GLU A 21 -1.26 -5.23 -10.17
C GLU A 21 -2.30 -5.70 -9.14
N LEU A 22 -1.90 -6.58 -8.22
CA LEU A 22 -2.80 -7.13 -7.20
C LEU A 22 -3.32 -6.05 -6.26
N VAL A 23 -2.45 -5.15 -5.77
CA VAL A 23 -2.86 -4.07 -4.87
C VAL A 23 -3.70 -3.00 -5.57
N ASN A 24 -3.48 -2.77 -6.88
CA ASN A 24 -4.29 -1.82 -7.66
C ASN A 24 -5.65 -2.40 -8.07
N ARG A 25 -5.78 -3.72 -8.18
CA ARG A 25 -7.07 -4.40 -8.42
C ARG A 25 -7.92 -4.56 -7.15
N ALA A 26 -7.35 -4.34 -5.97
CA ALA A 26 -8.11 -4.34 -4.74
C ALA A 26 -9.10 -3.16 -4.72
N ASN A 27 -10.36 -3.45 -4.37
CA ASN A 27 -11.38 -2.40 -4.19
C ASN A 27 -11.23 -1.64 -2.87
N ASP A 28 -10.34 -2.09 -1.99
CA ASP A 28 -10.03 -1.42 -0.73
C ASP A 28 -8.93 -0.37 -0.92
N ASN A 29 -8.99 0.66 -0.09
CA ASN A 29 -7.93 1.63 0.06
C ASN A 29 -6.72 0.98 0.74
N LEU A 30 -5.58 0.94 0.06
CA LEU A 30 -4.36 0.34 0.59
C LEU A 30 -3.22 1.35 0.64
N SER A 31 -2.46 1.30 1.73
CA SER A 31 -1.24 2.07 1.90
C SER A 31 -0.20 1.31 2.71
N ILE A 32 1.06 1.70 2.52
CA ILE A 32 2.16 1.35 3.42
C ILE A 32 2.64 2.63 4.04
N ILE A 33 2.85 2.62 5.36
CA ILE A 33 3.28 3.79 6.11
C ILE A 33 4.57 3.50 6.86
N ASP A 34 5.37 4.53 7.05
CA ASP A 34 6.43 4.53 8.04
C ASP A 34 5.80 4.66 9.43
N LEU A 35 5.99 3.67 10.30
CA LEU A 35 5.33 3.65 11.61
C LEU A 35 5.89 4.68 12.60
N ALA A 36 7.12 5.18 12.39
CA ALA A 36 7.72 6.16 13.29
C ALA A 36 7.21 7.58 13.01
N THR A 37 6.94 7.89 11.75
CA THR A 37 6.57 9.24 11.27
C THR A 37 5.12 9.35 10.79
N GLY A 38 4.46 8.22 10.52
CA GLY A 38 3.15 8.16 9.90
C GLY A 38 3.13 8.53 8.42
N ARG A 39 4.30 8.75 7.79
CA ARG A 39 4.39 9.12 6.36
C ARG A 39 3.98 7.97 5.46
N PHE A 40 3.27 8.29 4.39
CA PHE A 40 2.97 7.30 3.34
C PHE A 40 4.22 6.95 2.55
N LEU A 41 4.51 5.66 2.45
CA LEU A 41 5.56 5.08 1.62
C LEU A 41 5.00 4.52 0.30
N TYR A 42 3.75 4.10 0.32
CA TYR A 42 3.02 3.59 -0.83
C TYR A 42 1.52 3.82 -0.65
N VAL A 43 0.83 4.08 -1.76
CA VAL A 43 -0.64 4.12 -1.86
C VAL A 43 -1.06 3.44 -3.15
N ASN A 44 -2.17 2.69 -3.13
CA ASN A 44 -2.73 2.12 -4.35
C ASN A 44 -3.59 3.14 -5.11
N GLU A 45 -3.92 2.83 -6.36
CA GLU A 45 -4.79 3.68 -7.19
C GLU A 45 -6.17 3.92 -6.56
N MET A 46 -6.72 2.92 -5.86
CA MET A 46 -8.03 3.04 -5.24
C MET A 46 -8.04 4.11 -4.14
N LEU A 47 -7.01 4.14 -3.30
CA LEU A 47 -6.87 5.16 -2.26
C LEU A 47 -6.82 6.56 -2.89
N CYS A 48 -5.99 6.77 -3.91
CA CYS A 48 -5.92 8.03 -4.66
C CYS A 48 -7.28 8.44 -5.26
N ARG A 49 -8.01 7.51 -5.88
CA ARG A 49 -9.34 7.77 -6.45
C ARG A 49 -10.38 8.12 -5.39
N SER A 50 -10.33 7.46 -4.23
CA SER A 50 -11.29 7.66 -3.15
C SER A 50 -11.11 8.99 -2.41
N THR A 51 -9.86 9.44 -2.25
CA THR A 51 -9.53 10.68 -1.53
C THR A 51 -9.41 11.88 -2.46
N GLY A 52 -9.10 11.66 -3.73
CA GLY A 52 -8.86 12.70 -4.74
C GLY A 52 -7.41 13.21 -4.78
N TYR A 53 -6.50 12.65 -3.96
CA TYR A 53 -5.09 13.04 -3.95
C TYR A 53 -4.24 12.22 -4.91
N THR A 54 -3.16 12.81 -5.40
CA THR A 54 -2.16 12.11 -6.22
C THR A 54 -1.15 11.36 -5.36
N PRO A 55 -0.44 10.36 -5.92
CA PRO A 55 0.65 9.70 -5.20
C PRO A 55 1.74 10.67 -4.70
N GLU A 56 2.05 11.73 -5.48
CA GLU A 56 3.03 12.75 -5.11
C GLU A 56 2.58 13.62 -3.94
N GLU A 57 1.27 13.86 -3.82
CA GLU A 57 0.69 14.56 -2.67
C GLU A 57 0.76 13.67 -1.44
N PHE A 58 0.35 12.41 -1.56
CA PHE A 58 0.47 11.42 -0.47
C PHE A 58 1.90 11.28 0.04
N GLY A 59 2.91 11.31 -0.84
CA GLY A 59 4.32 11.25 -0.43
C GLY A 59 4.77 12.40 0.49
N LYS A 60 3.99 13.48 0.59
CA LYS A 60 4.25 14.63 1.48
C LYS A 60 3.41 14.57 2.76
N MET A 61 2.38 13.73 2.80
CA MET A 61 1.39 13.62 3.87
C MET A 61 1.72 12.50 4.86
N THR A 62 1.00 12.54 5.97
CA THR A 62 0.94 11.52 7.00
C THR A 62 -0.49 11.01 7.16
N VAL A 63 -0.66 9.87 7.83
CA VAL A 63 -2.01 9.31 8.11
C VAL A 63 -2.92 10.34 8.79
N ALA A 64 -2.37 11.13 9.71
CA ALA A 64 -3.12 12.15 10.46
C ALA A 64 -3.64 13.31 9.57
N ASP A 65 -3.09 13.51 8.37
CA ASP A 65 -3.61 14.51 7.42
C ASP A 65 -4.88 14.03 6.70
N ILE A 66 -5.20 12.73 6.78
CA ILE A 66 -6.37 12.10 6.15
C ILE A 66 -7.41 11.69 7.21
N ASP A 67 -6.96 11.03 8.28
CA ASP A 67 -7.78 10.55 9.40
C ASP A 67 -7.13 11.03 10.72
N PRO A 68 -7.54 12.21 11.23
CA PRO A 68 -6.90 12.88 12.36
C PRO A 68 -7.23 12.29 13.74
#